data_AF-A0A7S2IEZ2-F1
#
_entry.id   AF-A0A7S2IEZ2-F1
#
_cell.length_a   1.000
_cell.length_b   1.000
_cell.length_c   1.000
_cell.angle_alpha   90.00
_cell.angle_beta   90.00
_cell.angle_gamma   90.00
#
_symmetry.space_group_name_H-M   'P 1'
#
loop_
_entity.id
_entity.type
_entity.pdbx_description
1 polymer ?
#
loop_
_entity_poly.entity_id
_entity_poly.type
_entity_poly.pdbx_seq_one_letter_code
_entity_poly.pdbx_strand_id
1 'polypeptide(L)'
;MATTCAALAAFIKSFLTTPLEPVFRGWDRDKDGSLDRSEFRRAVRSTGLVASCRDADHIFDEWDVDHSGSIDLAEMGRVLDALKRGEIKRSQAEETNGKHGRGGKH
;
A
#
# COMPACT_ATOMS: atom_id res chain seq x y z
N MET A 1 -1.90 -22.18 1.62
CA MET A 1 -0.47 -21.87 1.41
C MET A 1 -0.34 -20.35 1.33
N ALA A 2 -0.41 -19.64 2.46
CA ALA A 2 -0.47 -18.18 2.53
C ALA A 2 0.82 -17.61 3.15
N THR A 3 1.97 -18.09 2.69
CA THR A 3 3.27 -17.83 3.34
C THR A 3 3.93 -16.54 2.87
N THR A 4 3.38 -15.86 1.86
CA THR A 4 3.98 -14.67 1.23
C THR A 4 3.64 -13.36 1.95
N CYS A 5 2.41 -13.20 2.45
CA CYS A 5 1.96 -11.95 3.08
C CYS A 5 2.75 -11.56 4.33
N ALA A 6 3.16 -12.52 5.15
CA ALA A 6 3.90 -12.23 6.39
C ALA A 6 5.33 -11.74 6.11
N ALA A 7 6.01 -12.35 5.13
CA ALA A 7 7.36 -11.97 4.75
C ALA A 7 7.36 -10.59 4.05
N LEU A 8 6.36 -10.34 3.19
CA LEU A 8 6.23 -9.02 2.55
C LEU A 8 5.85 -7.93 3.56
N ALA A 9 4.97 -8.24 4.52
CA ALA A 9 4.60 -7.29 5.58
C ALA A 9 5.77 -7.00 6.53
N ALA A 10 6.61 -7.99 6.84
CA ALA A 10 7.83 -7.78 7.63
C ALA A 10 8.85 -6.93 6.85
N PHE A 11 8.94 -7.14 5.54
CA PHE A 11 9.77 -6.35 4.65
C PHE A 11 9.30 -4.89 4.61
N ILE A 12 8.01 -4.65 4.37
CA ILE A 12 7.34 -3.34 4.48
C ILE A 12 7.59 -2.71 5.86
N LYS A 13 7.51 -3.50 6.94
CA LYS A 13 7.81 -3.02 8.30
C LYS A 13 9.24 -2.52 8.46
N SER A 14 10.20 -3.12 7.75
CA SER A 14 11.57 -2.61 7.68
C SER A 14 11.65 -1.24 6.99
N PHE A 15 10.68 -0.87 6.17
CA PHE A 15 10.59 0.47 5.58
C PHE A 15 9.88 1.48 6.47
N LEU A 16 9.13 1.03 7.49
CA LEU A 16 8.52 1.95 8.46
C LEU A 16 9.58 2.69 9.29
N THR A 17 10.76 2.09 9.49
CA THR A 17 11.86 2.71 10.21
C THR A 17 12.70 3.65 9.34
N THR A 18 12.56 3.59 8.02
CA THR A 18 13.25 4.47 7.08
C THR A 18 12.35 5.64 6.65
N PRO A 19 12.94 6.79 6.26
CA PRO A 19 12.16 7.91 5.75
C PRO A 19 11.52 7.55 4.40
N LEU A 20 10.29 8.04 4.17
CA LEU A 20 9.50 7.74 2.96
C LEU A 20 10.22 8.13 1.67
N GLU A 21 10.86 9.30 1.63
CA GLU A 21 11.55 9.83 0.44
C GLU A 21 12.58 8.88 -0.20
N PRO A 22 13.61 8.37 0.52
CA PRO A 22 14.59 7.48 -0.09
C PRO A 22 14.01 6.12 -0.46
N VAL A 23 12.96 5.67 0.24
CA VAL A 23 12.27 4.42 -0.11
C VAL A 23 11.50 4.59 -1.41
N PHE A 24 10.71 5.66 -1.50
CA PHE A 24 9.94 6.00 -2.68
C PHE A 24 10.86 6.18 -3.88
N ARG A 25 11.91 7.00 -3.77
CA ARG A 25 12.89 7.25 -4.84
C ARG A 25 13.72 6.01 -5.25
N GLY A 26 13.77 5.00 -4.39
CA GLY A 26 14.43 3.73 -4.72
C GLY A 26 13.56 2.80 -5.56
N TRP A 27 12.24 2.98 -5.50
CA TRP A 27 11.25 2.15 -6.19
C TRP A 27 10.71 2.87 -7.43
N ASP A 28 10.42 4.15 -7.30
CA ASP A 28 10.03 5.11 -8.34
C ASP A 28 11.22 5.35 -9.27
N ARG A 29 11.15 4.72 -10.45
CA ARG A 29 12.26 4.64 -11.39
C ARG A 29 12.17 5.71 -12.45
N ASP A 30 10.97 6.07 -12.86
CA ASP A 30 10.73 7.16 -13.80
C ASP A 30 10.65 8.54 -13.12
N LYS A 31 10.55 8.57 -11.78
CA LYS A 31 10.49 9.77 -10.95
C LYS A 31 9.25 10.59 -11.21
N ASP A 32 8.14 9.93 -11.50
CA ASP A 32 6.86 10.58 -11.76
C ASP A 32 6.16 11.02 -10.46
N GLY A 33 6.60 10.51 -9.30
CA GLY A 33 6.02 10.82 -8.00
C GLY A 33 4.93 9.85 -7.55
N SER A 34 4.70 8.80 -8.33
CA SER A 34 3.74 7.72 -8.13
C SER A 34 4.47 6.37 -8.28
N LEU A 35 3.82 5.26 -7.91
CA LEU A 35 4.40 3.92 -8.03
C LEU A 35 3.43 3.01 -8.76
N ASP A 36 3.75 2.67 -10.00
CA ASP A 36 2.89 1.79 -10.79
C ASP A 36 2.96 0.33 -10.31
N ARG A 37 1.94 -0.47 -10.70
CA ARG A 37 1.97 -1.94 -10.54
C ARG A 37 3.25 -2.58 -11.07
N SER A 38 3.79 -2.07 -12.18
CA SER A 38 4.99 -2.61 -12.81
C SER A 38 6.24 -2.37 -11.96
N GLU A 39 6.37 -1.16 -11.41
CA GLU A 39 7.48 -0.76 -10.55
C GLU A 39 7.40 -1.46 -9.21
N PHE A 40 6.20 -1.52 -8.62
CA PHE A 40 5.95 -2.25 -7.38
C PHE A 40 6.35 -3.73 -7.49
N ARG A 41 5.91 -4.42 -8.55
CA ARG A 41 6.32 -5.83 -8.81
C ARG A 41 7.83 -5.97 -8.92
N ARG A 42 8.50 -4.98 -9.51
CA ARG A 42 9.96 -4.99 -9.69
C ARG A 42 10.67 -4.73 -8.37
N ALA A 43 10.19 -3.79 -7.57
CA ALA A 43 10.69 -3.51 -6.23
C ALA A 43 10.58 -4.76 -5.34
N VAL A 44 9.42 -5.41 -5.33
CA VAL A 44 9.19 -6.68 -4.62
C VAL A 44 10.15 -7.80 -5.07
N ARG A 45 10.42 -7.90 -6.37
CA ARG A 45 11.42 -8.87 -6.87
C ARG A 45 12.85 -8.48 -6.51
N SER A 46 13.16 -7.19 -6.50
CA SER A 46 14.50 -6.67 -6.22
C SER A 46 14.94 -6.93 -4.78
N THR A 47 14.00 -7.26 -3.90
CA THR A 47 14.25 -7.40 -2.46
C THR A 47 14.46 -8.85 -2.05
N GLY A 48 14.50 -9.74 -3.03
CA GLY A 48 14.73 -11.17 -2.85
C GLY A 48 13.46 -11.94 -2.51
N LEU A 49 12.31 -11.28 -2.42
CA LEU A 49 11.03 -11.93 -2.20
C LEU A 49 10.51 -12.49 -3.53
N VAL A 50 10.36 -13.82 -3.59
CA VAL A 50 9.70 -14.50 -4.70
C VAL A 50 8.19 -14.40 -4.49
N ALA A 51 7.63 -13.22 -4.73
CA ALA A 51 6.18 -13.04 -4.76
C ALA A 51 5.64 -13.40 -6.15
N SER A 52 4.51 -14.11 -6.20
CA SER A 52 3.81 -14.33 -7.46
C SER A 52 3.19 -13.02 -7.92
N CYS A 53 2.97 -12.85 -9.24
CA CYS A 53 2.31 -11.66 -9.78
C CYS A 53 0.98 -11.36 -9.09
N ARG A 54 0.26 -12.41 -8.66
CA ARG A 54 -1.00 -12.32 -7.92
C ARG A 54 -0.83 -11.80 -6.49
N ASP A 55 0.23 -12.20 -5.79
CA ASP A 55 0.50 -11.72 -4.43
C ASP A 55 0.92 -10.24 -4.45
N ALA A 56 1.76 -9.87 -5.42
CA ALA A 56 2.16 -8.49 -5.63
C ALA A 56 0.96 -7.60 -5.96
N ASP A 57 0.05 -8.06 -6.83
CA ASP A 57 -1.19 -7.34 -7.14
C ASP A 57 -2.11 -7.20 -5.93
N HIS A 58 -2.28 -8.26 -5.14
CA HIS A 58 -3.11 -8.21 -3.95
C HIS A 58 -2.60 -7.18 -2.95
N ILE A 59 -1.28 -7.13 -2.74
CA ILE A 59 -0.68 -6.19 -1.80
C ILE A 59 -0.71 -4.77 -2.37
N PHE A 60 -0.56 -4.63 -3.68
CA PHE A 60 -0.75 -3.35 -4.36
C PHE A 60 -2.17 -2.82 -4.12
N ASP A 61 -3.19 -3.65 -4.31
CA ASP A 61 -4.59 -3.29 -4.02
C ASP A 61 -4.85 -2.95 -2.55
N GLU A 62 -4.10 -3.51 -1.61
CA GLU A 62 -4.20 -3.13 -0.19
C GLU A 62 -3.59 -1.74 0.12
N TRP A 63 -2.73 -1.25 -0.77
CA TRP A 63 -2.01 0.02 -0.59
C TRP A 63 -2.61 1.15 -1.43
N ASP A 64 -3.11 0.81 -2.60
CA ASP A 64 -3.85 1.65 -3.54
C ASP A 64 -5.28 1.85 -3.01
N VAL A 65 -5.43 2.78 -2.06
CA VAL A 65 -6.69 3.00 -1.33
C VAL A 65 -7.74 3.63 -2.25
N ASP A 66 -7.30 4.45 -3.21
CA ASP A 66 -8.18 5.09 -4.18
C ASP A 66 -8.39 4.26 -5.46
N HIS A 67 -7.72 3.12 -5.59
CA HIS A 67 -7.73 2.25 -6.77
C HIS A 67 -7.36 3.00 -8.06
N SER A 68 -6.48 3.99 -7.98
CA SER A 68 -5.98 4.74 -9.12
C SER A 68 -5.09 3.89 -10.04
N GLY A 69 -4.55 2.78 -9.53
CA GLY A 69 -3.61 1.91 -10.26
C GLY A 69 -2.15 2.31 -10.09
N SER A 70 -1.88 3.31 -9.23
CA SER A 70 -0.56 3.86 -8.93
C SER A 70 -0.52 4.33 -7.47
N ILE A 71 0.52 3.98 -6.70
CA ILE A 71 0.60 4.37 -5.29
C ILE A 71 1.35 5.69 -5.17
N ASP A 72 0.68 6.75 -4.74
CA ASP A 72 1.33 8.03 -4.51
C ASP A 72 2.09 8.08 -3.18
N LEU A 73 3.05 9.00 -3.06
CA LEU A 73 3.78 9.25 -1.81
C LEU A 73 2.83 9.49 -0.62
N ALA A 74 1.71 10.17 -0.86
CA ALA A 74 0.69 10.45 0.15
C ALA A 74 -0.01 9.17 0.63
N GLU A 75 -0.36 8.27 -0.28
CA GLU A 75 -0.99 6.99 0.03
C GLU A 75 -0.02 6.06 0.74
N MET A 76 1.20 5.95 0.23
CA MET A 76 2.26 5.20 0.89
C MET A 76 2.47 5.72 2.33
N GLY A 77 2.51 7.03 2.51
CA GLY A 77 2.59 7.65 3.84
C GLY A 77 1.43 7.26 4.76
N ARG A 78 0.19 7.26 4.25
CA ARG A 78 -0.99 6.81 5.02
C ARG A 78 -0.91 5.34 5.40
N VAL A 79 -0.52 4.46 4.47
CA VAL A 79 -0.38 3.03 4.73
C VAL A 79 0.71 2.77 5.76
N LEU A 80 1.88 3.43 5.62
CA LEU A 80 2.97 3.30 6.58
C LEU A 80 2.58 3.87 7.95
N ASP A 81 1.88 5.01 8.01
CA ASP A 81 1.42 5.60 9.27
C ASP A 81 0.37 4.70 9.95
N ALA A 82 -0.58 4.15 9.19
CA ALA A 82 -1.57 3.20 9.69
C ALA A 82 -0.91 1.90 10.18
N LEU A 83 0.13 1.39 9.49
CA LEU A 83 0.91 0.23 9.94
C LEU A 83 1.72 0.52 11.21
N LYS A 84 2.29 1.73 11.34
CA LYS A 84 3.00 2.18 12.55
C LYS A 84 2.06 2.27 13.75
N ARG A 85 0.84 2.76 13.54
CA ARG A 85 -0.20 2.84 14.58
C ARG A 85 -0.85 1.49 14.88
N GLY A 86 -0.57 0.46 14.08
CA GLY A 86 -1.18 -0.86 14.21
C GLY A 86 -2.67 -0.88 13.80
N GLU A 87 -3.09 0.10 13.00
CA GLU A 87 -4.49 0.34 12.62
C GLU A 87 -4.89 -0.31 11.29
N ILE A 88 -3.98 -1.01 10.60
CA ILE A 88 -4.36 -1.83 9.43
C ILE A 88 -5.12 -3.05 9.94
N LYS A 89 -6.43 -2.83 10.07
CA LYS A 89 -7.45 -3.84 10.26
C LYS A 89 -7.32 -4.79 9.06
N ARG A 90 -6.66 -5.92 9.24
CA ARG A 90 -7.36 -7.11 9.77
C ARG A 90 -8.68 -7.57 9.13
N SER A 91 -9.41 -6.75 8.35
CA SER A 91 -10.87 -6.89 8.24
C SER A 91 -11.48 -6.04 7.11
N GLN A 92 -11.83 -6.68 6.00
CA GLN A 92 -13.18 -6.60 5.45
C GLN A 92 -13.67 -8.05 5.38
N ALA A 93 -14.32 -8.60 6.42
CA ALA A 93 -15.77 -8.51 6.59
C ALA A 93 -16.31 -7.08 6.70
N GLU A 94 -17.19 -6.75 5.73
CA GLU A 94 -18.47 -6.02 5.83
C GLU A 94 -18.58 -4.93 6.92
N GLU A 95 -18.91 -3.67 6.61
CA GLU A 95 -20.29 -3.30 6.32
C GLU A 95 -20.41 -1.95 5.59
N THR A 96 -21.49 -1.91 4.81
CA THR A 96 -22.00 -0.85 3.96
C THR A 96 -22.58 0.36 4.72
N ASN A 97 -22.57 1.51 4.04
CA ASN A 97 -23.65 2.51 3.99
C ASN A 97 -23.91 3.41 5.22
N GLY A 98 -23.80 4.73 5.00
CA GLY A 98 -24.51 5.71 5.83
C GLY A 98 -23.88 7.10 5.98
N LYS A 99 -23.54 7.81 4.89
CA LYS A 99 -23.29 9.27 4.95
C LYS A 99 -24.23 10.04 4.01
N HIS A 100 -25.52 10.02 4.33
CA HIS A 100 -26.38 11.18 4.04
C HIS A 100 -26.06 12.24 5.11
N GLY A 101 -25.84 13.51 4.87
CA GLY A 101 -26.15 14.39 3.75
C GLY A 101 -26.32 15.77 4.40
N ARG A 102 -25.62 16.78 3.88
CA ARG A 102 -25.68 18.17 4.38
C ARG A 102 -27.10 18.74 4.20
N GLY A 103 -27.49 19.60 5.15
CA GLY A 103 -28.13 20.89 4.83
C GLY A 103 -29.63 20.91 4.54
N GLY A 104 -30.34 21.71 5.32
CA GLY A 104 -31.71 22.13 5.05
C GLY A 104 -32.20 23.11 6.09
N LYS A 105 -31.70 24.36 6.06
CA LYS A 105 -32.45 25.51 6.56
C LYS A 105 -33.76 25.57 5.77
N HIS A 106 -34.90 25.75 6.42
CA HIS A 106 -35.98 26.71 6.07
C HIS A 106 -37.05 26.64 7.17
#